data_AF-A0A8S2F8I5-F1
#
_entry.id   AF-A0A8S2F8I5-F1
#
_cell.length_a   1.000
_cell.length_b   1.000
_cell.length_c   1.000
_cell.angle_alpha   90.00
_cell.angle_beta   90.00
_cell.angle_gamma   90.00
#
_symmetry.space_group_name_H-M   'P 1'
#
loop_
_entity.id
_entity.type
_entity.pdbx_description
1 polymer ?
#
loop_
_entity_poly.entity_id
_entity_poly.type
_entity_poly.pdbx_seq_one_letter_code
_entity_poly.pdbx_strand_id
1 'polypeptide(L)'
;MTGRISLKQIQKPPNKKIKSKNLSANLETEGADQPRAQWYWKSNSDPWSNGSEEWTKYSDIESAIIEEAFNRKNKTKLAEMDNYWINLNDSIQISKSDPNKHRQIKWVLTSRNGSQGLREERFFVTPALSKTFNDDWGKEAYIFLSQWRKDKELSDAEIVEQAANGIIIEGEQLGQHCNSQYLARQLIAVKNKKREEIYNRCIHLYTMECFLYKLINKALRETATSKINTLRPFCYILFRSWLNTATKHAAELYRCVNIDQNTLKSYAEAAGQDRCWNGFTSTSKNRQKAQNFGNTLFIIDATQNGGLDISQHSDYDEEEVIFPPATTFTIMEVKKTTTKTYVYLKITNNTLTKPTPTFVPQTPISLSSDEHCCVESEMPSGAIEHLGDR
;
A
#
# COMPACT_ATOMS: atom_id res chain seq x y z
N MET A 1 -5.27 -28.22 47.31
CA MET A 1 -6.51 -28.04 46.52
C MET A 1 -6.14 -27.89 45.06
N THR A 2 -6.14 -29.00 44.32
CA THR A 2 -5.82 -29.06 42.89
C THR A 2 -7.11 -28.96 42.09
N GLY A 3 -7.47 -27.75 41.68
CA GLY A 3 -8.65 -27.50 40.86
C GLY A 3 -8.43 -27.96 39.42
N ARG A 4 -8.99 -29.12 39.05
CA ARG A 4 -9.17 -29.53 37.65
C ARG A 4 -10.22 -28.62 37.01
N ILE A 5 -9.79 -27.77 36.08
CA ILE A 5 -10.71 -27.03 35.20
C ILE A 5 -11.28 -28.02 34.17
N SER A 6 -12.60 -28.20 34.21
CA SER A 6 -13.35 -29.05 33.29
C SER A 6 -13.52 -28.34 31.94
N LEU A 7 -12.72 -28.74 30.95
CA LEU A 7 -12.91 -28.38 29.53
C LEU A 7 -14.18 -29.05 28.98
N LYS A 8 -15.31 -28.34 29.00
CA LYS A 8 -16.51 -28.71 28.23
C LYS A 8 -16.53 -27.97 26.90
N GLN A 9 -16.47 -28.78 25.83
CA GLN A 9 -16.94 -28.55 24.46
C GLN A 9 -16.49 -27.26 23.75
N ILE A 10 -15.24 -27.25 23.30
CA ILE A 10 -14.87 -26.58 22.05
C ILE A 10 -15.26 -27.52 20.92
N GLN A 11 -16.12 -27.09 19.99
CA GLN A 11 -16.44 -27.85 18.78
C GLN A 11 -15.14 -28.12 18.01
N LYS A 12 -14.78 -29.40 17.86
CA LYS A 12 -13.71 -29.80 16.94
C LYS A 12 -14.11 -29.37 15.52
N PRO A 13 -13.21 -28.78 14.72
CA PRO A 13 -13.52 -28.44 13.34
C PRO A 13 -13.93 -29.69 12.57
N PRO A 14 -14.90 -29.57 11.63
CA PRO A 14 -15.40 -30.71 10.89
C PRO A 14 -14.27 -31.41 10.14
N ASN A 15 -14.09 -32.70 10.39
CA ASN A 15 -13.12 -33.56 9.72
C ASN A 15 -13.64 -33.92 8.31
N LYS A 16 -13.86 -32.91 7.46
CA LYS A 16 -14.16 -33.14 6.03
C LYS A 16 -12.84 -33.31 5.30
N LYS A 17 -12.58 -34.52 4.81
CA LYS A 17 -11.51 -34.80 3.84
C LYS A 17 -11.80 -34.03 2.54
N ILE A 18 -11.32 -32.80 2.43
CA ILE A 18 -11.23 -32.10 1.15
C ILE A 18 -10.09 -32.76 0.38
N LYS A 19 -10.36 -33.26 -0.83
CA LYS A 19 -9.31 -33.79 -1.71
C LYS A 19 -8.39 -32.63 -2.11
N SER A 20 -7.23 -32.54 -1.49
CA SER A 20 -6.19 -31.56 -1.83
C SER A 20 -5.61 -31.88 -3.22
N LYS A 21 -6.11 -31.24 -4.27
CA LYS A 21 -5.31 -31.02 -5.48
C LYS A 21 -4.20 -30.01 -5.14
N ASN A 22 -3.01 -30.20 -5.71
CA ASN A 22 -1.84 -29.33 -5.50
C ASN A 22 -2.22 -27.84 -5.67
N LEU A 23 -2.27 -27.10 -4.57
CA LEU A 23 -2.71 -25.71 -4.52
C LEU A 23 -1.63 -24.69 -4.93
N SER A 24 -0.47 -25.13 -5.40
CA SER A 24 0.68 -24.25 -5.70
C SER A 24 0.92 -23.99 -7.19
N ALA A 25 0.03 -24.39 -8.11
CA ALA A 25 0.26 -24.18 -9.54
C ALA A 25 -0.94 -23.83 -10.42
N ASN A 26 -2.18 -23.74 -9.89
CA ASN A 26 -3.35 -23.38 -10.71
C ASN A 26 -3.94 -22.06 -10.22
N LEU A 27 -3.46 -20.95 -10.80
CA LEU A 27 -4.11 -19.63 -10.74
C LEU A 27 -4.84 -19.31 -12.05
N GLU A 28 -5.21 -20.34 -12.80
CA GLU A 28 -6.03 -20.20 -14.01
C GLU A 28 -7.45 -20.69 -13.73
N THR A 29 -8.36 -19.71 -13.66
CA THR A 29 -9.75 -19.78 -14.15
C THR A 29 -10.65 -20.93 -13.67
N GLU A 30 -10.92 -21.04 -12.37
CA GLU A 30 -12.08 -21.80 -11.87
C GLU A 30 -12.90 -20.99 -10.85
N GLY A 31 -14.08 -20.51 -11.28
CA GLY A 31 -15.29 -20.36 -10.47
C GLY A 31 -15.36 -19.23 -9.44
N ALA A 32 -16.18 -18.22 -9.71
CA ALA A 32 -16.41 -17.02 -8.90
C ALA A 32 -17.04 -17.21 -7.51
N ASP A 33 -17.08 -18.41 -6.91
CA ASP A 33 -17.81 -18.62 -5.63
C ASP A 33 -17.21 -19.69 -4.71
N GLN A 34 -15.93 -20.04 -4.85
CA GLN A 34 -15.31 -20.95 -3.89
C GLN A 34 -15.15 -20.25 -2.53
N PRO A 35 -15.65 -20.87 -1.45
CA PRO A 35 -15.55 -20.27 -0.14
C PRO A 35 -14.09 -20.23 0.33
N ARG A 36 -13.69 -19.12 0.95
CA ARG A 36 -12.30 -18.88 1.37
C ARG A 36 -12.12 -19.23 2.83
N ALA A 37 -11.02 -19.90 3.14
CA ALA A 37 -10.55 -20.09 4.50
C ALA A 37 -10.06 -18.74 5.09
N GLN A 38 -10.61 -18.35 6.23
CA GLN A 38 -10.16 -17.19 6.99
C GLN A 38 -9.80 -17.58 8.43
N TRP A 39 -8.62 -17.15 8.87
CA TRP A 39 -8.15 -17.37 10.23
C TRP A 39 -8.37 -16.13 11.10
N TYR A 40 -8.73 -16.37 12.36
CA TYR A 40 -8.93 -15.34 13.38
C TYR A 40 -8.25 -15.73 14.69
N TRP A 41 -7.92 -14.73 15.50
CA TRP A 41 -7.46 -14.89 16.88
C TRP A 41 -8.33 -14.12 17.85
N LYS A 42 -8.46 -14.64 19.07
CA LYS A 42 -9.27 -14.02 20.12
C LYS A 42 -8.54 -12.81 20.71
N SER A 43 -9.08 -11.62 20.44
CA SER A 43 -8.42 -10.33 20.66
C SER A 43 -8.75 -9.63 21.96
N ASN A 44 -9.64 -10.23 22.77
CA ASN A 44 -9.91 -9.78 24.13
C ASN A 44 -8.60 -9.56 24.94
N SER A 45 -8.60 -8.56 25.82
CA SER A 45 -7.50 -8.31 26.77
C SER A 45 -7.18 -9.53 27.62
N ASP A 46 -8.24 -10.22 28.10
CA ASP A 46 -8.17 -11.58 28.63
C ASP A 46 -8.79 -12.57 27.61
N PRO A 47 -7.97 -13.33 26.87
CA PRO A 47 -8.44 -14.30 25.86
C PRO A 47 -9.31 -15.42 26.44
N TRP A 48 -9.26 -15.65 27.76
CA TRP A 48 -9.95 -16.76 28.43
C TRP A 48 -11.20 -16.32 29.20
N SER A 49 -11.51 -15.02 29.18
CA SER A 49 -12.73 -14.50 29.78
C SER A 49 -13.99 -15.03 29.09
N ASN A 50 -15.06 -15.20 29.88
CA ASN A 50 -16.39 -15.60 29.41
C ASN A 50 -17.23 -14.41 28.90
N GLY A 51 -16.59 -13.25 28.64
CA GLY A 51 -17.27 -12.05 28.15
C GLY A 51 -17.64 -12.15 26.66
N SER A 52 -18.06 -11.02 26.08
CA SER A 52 -18.26 -10.91 24.63
C SER A 52 -16.96 -11.23 23.90
N GLU A 53 -16.99 -12.24 23.04
CA GLU A 53 -15.80 -12.64 22.30
C GLU A 53 -15.45 -11.61 21.22
N GLU A 54 -14.21 -11.12 21.28
CA GLU A 54 -13.65 -10.26 20.24
C GLU A 54 -12.69 -11.11 19.41
N TRP A 55 -12.86 -11.08 18.09
CA TRP A 55 -12.06 -11.86 17.16
C TRP A 55 -11.46 -10.93 16.11
N THR A 56 -10.13 -10.96 16.00
CA THR A 56 -9.40 -10.18 15.00
C THR A 56 -8.91 -11.10 13.89
N LYS A 57 -9.07 -10.65 12.64
CA LYS A 57 -8.58 -11.36 11.45
C LYS A 57 -7.05 -11.38 11.47
N TYR A 58 -6.44 -12.51 11.13
CA TYR A 58 -5.02 -12.50 10.73
C TYR A 58 -4.84 -11.75 9.41
N SER A 59 -3.66 -11.17 9.17
CA SER A 59 -3.34 -10.59 7.86
C SER A 59 -3.44 -11.63 6.74
N ASP A 60 -3.46 -11.18 5.48
CA ASP A 60 -3.56 -12.11 4.35
C ASP A 60 -2.36 -13.06 4.28
N ILE A 61 -1.17 -12.56 4.64
CA ILE A 61 0.05 -13.37 4.66
C ILE A 61 0.03 -14.37 5.81
N GLU A 62 -0.26 -13.92 7.03
CA GLU A 62 -0.34 -14.83 8.19
C GLU A 62 -1.41 -15.90 7.95
N SER A 63 -2.57 -15.52 7.42
CA SER A 63 -3.64 -16.47 7.05
C SER A 63 -3.14 -17.50 6.04
N ALA A 64 -2.39 -17.08 5.03
CA ALA A 64 -1.82 -18.00 4.03
C ALA A 64 -0.76 -18.94 4.64
N ILE A 65 0.12 -18.43 5.50
CA ILE A 65 1.13 -19.25 6.19
C ILE A 65 0.45 -20.29 7.11
N ILE A 66 -0.60 -19.88 7.84
CA ILE A 66 -1.38 -20.78 8.69
C ILE A 66 -2.07 -21.84 7.84
N GLU A 67 -2.70 -21.45 6.73
CA GLU A 67 -3.39 -22.37 5.81
C GLU A 67 -2.42 -23.36 5.15
N GLU A 68 -1.23 -22.91 4.75
CA GLU A 68 -0.16 -23.80 4.28
C GLU A 68 0.22 -24.82 5.35
N ALA A 69 0.42 -24.39 6.60
CA ALA A 69 0.75 -25.28 7.71
C ALA A 69 -0.39 -26.26 8.04
N PHE A 70 -1.64 -25.80 7.94
CA PHE A 70 -2.84 -26.61 8.19
C PHE A 70 -2.99 -27.75 7.18
N ASN A 71 -2.64 -27.49 5.92
CA ASN A 71 -2.75 -28.43 4.81
C ASN A 71 -1.54 -29.37 4.66
N ARG A 72 -0.47 -29.19 5.45
CA ARG A 72 0.66 -30.14 5.47
C ARG A 72 0.19 -31.51 5.95
N LYS A 73 0.65 -32.57 5.28
CA LYS A 73 0.35 -33.98 5.65
C LYS A 73 1.09 -34.44 6.92
N ASN A 74 2.04 -33.65 7.42
CA ASN A 74 2.85 -34.00 8.59
C ASN A 74 2.05 -33.82 9.89
N LYS A 75 2.45 -34.56 10.94
CA LYS A 75 1.78 -34.54 12.25
C LYS A 75 1.97 -33.22 13.01
N THR A 76 3.07 -32.51 12.76
CA THR A 76 3.37 -31.22 13.41
C THR A 76 2.70 -30.10 12.63
N LYS A 77 1.47 -29.75 13.02
CA LYS A 77 0.74 -28.60 12.49
C LYS A 77 1.11 -27.32 13.24
N LEU A 78 2.40 -26.96 13.18
CA LEU A 78 2.94 -25.74 13.77
C LEU A 78 3.26 -24.75 12.64
N ALA A 79 2.74 -23.53 12.75
CA ALA A 79 3.12 -22.43 11.86
C ALA A 79 3.96 -21.40 12.65
N GLU A 80 5.04 -20.94 12.04
CA GLU A 80 5.89 -19.90 12.60
C GLU A 80 5.47 -18.52 12.09
N MET A 81 5.35 -17.55 13.00
CA MET A 81 5.17 -16.13 12.69
C MET A 81 6.25 -15.31 13.38
N ASP A 82 6.34 -14.02 13.08
CA ASP A 82 7.39 -13.15 13.61
C ASP A 82 7.38 -13.07 15.14
N ASN A 83 6.20 -12.89 15.73
CA ASN A 83 6.05 -12.66 17.17
C ASN A 83 5.43 -13.83 17.94
N TYR A 84 5.00 -14.89 17.24
CA TYR A 84 4.27 -15.99 17.84
C TYR A 84 4.36 -17.27 17.02
N TRP A 85 3.97 -18.38 17.64
CA TRP A 85 3.75 -19.67 17.01
C TRP A 85 2.26 -19.97 16.95
N ILE A 86 1.82 -20.66 15.91
CA ILE A 86 0.45 -21.16 15.79
C ILE A 86 0.47 -22.67 15.88
N ASN A 87 -0.05 -23.20 16.99
CA ASN A 87 -0.25 -24.63 17.17
C ASN A 87 -1.69 -24.99 16.76
N LEU A 88 -1.83 -25.55 15.56
CA LEU A 88 -3.13 -25.87 14.98
C LEU A 88 -3.75 -27.14 15.57
N ASN A 89 -2.97 -28.00 16.23
CA ASN A 89 -3.53 -29.16 16.93
C ASN A 89 -4.38 -28.72 18.12
N ASP A 90 -3.90 -27.70 18.83
CA ASP A 90 -4.55 -27.14 20.01
C ASP A 90 -5.38 -25.89 19.70
N SER A 91 -5.32 -25.39 18.45
CA SER A 91 -5.98 -24.14 18.01
C SER A 91 -5.61 -22.95 18.90
N ILE A 92 -4.32 -22.79 19.17
CA ILE A 92 -3.77 -21.71 19.98
C ILE A 92 -2.61 -20.99 19.28
N GLN A 93 -2.55 -19.69 19.50
CA GLN A 93 -1.40 -18.85 19.28
C GLN A 93 -0.58 -18.76 20.57
N ILE A 94 0.73 -18.86 20.46
CA ILE A 94 1.68 -18.83 21.60
C ILE A 94 2.69 -17.71 21.35
N SER A 95 2.77 -16.72 22.24
CA SER A 95 3.75 -15.63 22.11
C SER A 95 5.20 -16.14 22.19
N LYS A 96 6.08 -15.64 21.31
CA LYS A 96 7.53 -15.93 21.36
C LYS A 96 8.23 -15.22 22.52
N SER A 97 7.75 -14.05 22.92
CA SER A 97 8.34 -13.28 24.03
C SER A 97 7.87 -13.73 25.40
N ASP A 98 6.73 -14.40 25.48
CA ASP A 98 6.13 -14.86 26.73
C ASP A 98 5.36 -16.17 26.47
N PRO A 99 6.00 -17.33 26.68
CA PRO A 99 5.38 -18.63 26.41
C PRO A 99 4.13 -18.92 27.24
N ASN A 100 3.76 -18.12 28.23
CA ASN A 100 2.51 -18.26 29.00
C ASN A 100 1.36 -17.45 28.38
N LYS A 101 1.65 -16.51 27.46
CA LYS A 101 0.63 -15.74 26.76
C LYS A 101 0.13 -16.51 25.55
N HIS A 102 -1.04 -17.12 25.72
CA HIS A 102 -1.74 -17.85 24.67
C HIS A 102 -3.02 -17.15 24.26
N ARG A 103 -3.43 -17.32 23.01
CA ARG A 103 -4.72 -16.86 22.49
C ARG A 103 -5.37 -17.98 21.70
N GLN A 104 -6.69 -18.12 21.80
CA GLN A 104 -7.41 -19.05 20.94
C GLN A 104 -7.42 -18.55 19.50
N ILE A 105 -7.39 -19.48 18.55
CA ILE A 105 -7.58 -19.20 17.13
C ILE A 105 -8.78 -19.97 16.61
N LYS A 106 -9.36 -19.50 15.51
CA LYS A 106 -10.40 -20.24 14.80
C LYS A 106 -10.25 -20.09 13.30
N TRP A 107 -10.71 -21.13 12.61
CA TRP A 107 -10.86 -21.18 11.17
C TRP A 107 -12.33 -20.98 10.82
N VAL A 108 -12.61 -20.06 9.89
CA VAL A 108 -13.95 -19.78 9.41
C VAL A 108 -13.94 -19.84 7.89
N LEU A 109 -14.90 -20.56 7.34
CA LEU A 109 -15.12 -20.60 5.91
C LEU A 109 -16.06 -19.45 5.54
N THR A 110 -15.54 -18.43 4.84
CA THR A 110 -16.32 -17.25 4.45
C THR A 110 -16.77 -17.37 2.99
N SER A 111 -18.03 -17.04 2.72
CA SER A 111 -18.51 -16.85 1.36
C SER A 111 -17.87 -15.59 0.78
N ARG A 112 -17.46 -15.61 -0.49
CA ARG A 112 -16.89 -14.42 -1.16
C ARG A 112 -17.87 -13.24 -1.18
N ASN A 113 -19.17 -13.53 -1.32
CA ASN A 113 -20.26 -12.54 -1.26
C ASN A 113 -20.55 -12.03 0.16
N GLY A 114 -20.00 -12.66 1.18
CA GLY A 114 -20.18 -12.26 2.57
C GLY A 114 -19.18 -11.18 2.91
N SER A 115 -19.45 -9.93 2.51
CA SER A 115 -18.71 -8.72 2.91
C SER A 115 -17.24 -9.00 3.23
N GLN A 116 -16.49 -9.54 2.28
CA GLN A 116 -15.04 -9.64 2.47
C GLN A 116 -14.57 -8.21 2.66
N GLY A 117 -14.21 -7.91 3.90
CA GLY A 117 -14.12 -6.55 4.42
C GLY A 117 -13.25 -5.72 3.51
N LEU A 118 -13.83 -4.64 3.00
CA LEU A 118 -13.09 -3.56 2.35
C LEU A 118 -11.85 -3.28 3.21
N ARG A 119 -10.67 -3.19 2.60
CA ARG A 119 -9.43 -2.89 3.34
C ARG A 119 -9.50 -1.47 3.82
N GLU A 120 -9.99 -1.31 5.04
CA GLU A 120 -10.19 -0.01 5.65
C GLU A 120 -8.88 0.78 5.58
N GLU A 121 -7.75 0.18 5.97
CA GLU A 121 -6.45 0.86 5.95
C GLU A 121 -6.05 1.43 4.58
N ARG A 122 -6.48 0.80 3.48
CA ARG A 122 -6.19 1.27 2.12
C ARG A 122 -6.97 2.54 1.75
N PHE A 123 -8.16 2.72 2.33
CA PHE A 123 -9.05 3.87 2.15
C PHE A 123 -9.14 4.78 3.37
N PHE A 124 -8.41 4.50 4.45
CA PHE A 124 -8.54 5.24 5.70
C PHE A 124 -7.27 6.00 6.06
N VAL A 125 -6.11 5.42 5.78
CA VAL A 125 -4.82 5.96 6.23
C VAL A 125 -4.06 6.56 5.05
N THR A 126 -4.16 7.87 4.91
CA THR A 126 -3.07 8.62 4.27
C THR A 126 -1.99 8.77 5.35
N PRO A 127 -0.79 8.17 5.23
CA PRO A 127 0.28 8.57 6.13
C PRO A 127 0.45 10.08 5.99
N ALA A 128 0.51 10.78 7.12
CA ALA A 128 0.70 12.22 7.17
C ALA A 128 1.88 12.56 6.27
N LEU A 129 1.60 13.21 5.14
CA LEU A 129 2.66 13.67 4.28
C LEU A 129 3.31 14.88 4.94
N SER A 130 4.64 14.97 4.88
CA SER A 130 5.33 16.21 5.26
C SER A 130 4.92 17.39 4.37
N LYS A 131 4.42 17.11 3.16
CA LYS A 131 3.81 18.08 2.24
C LYS A 131 2.65 17.46 1.44
N THR A 132 1.52 18.14 1.35
CA THR A 132 0.36 17.73 0.52
C THR A 132 0.74 17.56 -0.95
N PHE A 133 1.53 18.51 -1.45
CA PHE A 133 2.11 18.52 -2.79
C PHE A 133 3.60 18.86 -2.64
N ASN A 134 4.48 18.12 -3.31
CA ASN A 134 5.91 18.44 -3.35
C ASN A 134 6.19 19.19 -4.65
N ASP A 135 6.95 20.29 -4.69
CA ASP A 135 7.14 21.19 -5.85
C ASP A 135 8.03 20.62 -6.99
N ASP A 136 8.83 19.60 -6.69
CA ASP A 136 9.69 18.90 -7.67
C ASP A 136 8.96 17.73 -8.36
N TRP A 137 7.90 18.08 -9.10
CA TRP A 137 6.82 17.17 -9.50
C TRP A 137 7.31 16.08 -10.43
N GLY A 138 6.94 14.83 -10.14
CA GLY A 138 7.12 13.68 -11.03
C GLY A 138 8.57 13.29 -11.30
N LYS A 139 9.56 14.20 -11.19
CA LYS A 139 10.98 13.94 -11.43
C LYS A 139 11.48 12.82 -10.55
N GLU A 140 11.17 12.85 -9.26
CA GLU A 140 11.70 11.86 -8.33
C GLU A 140 11.07 10.48 -8.50
N ALA A 141 9.76 10.38 -8.66
CA ALA A 141 9.11 9.09 -8.95
C ALA A 141 9.49 8.58 -10.35
N TYR A 142 9.65 9.48 -11.32
CA TYR A 142 10.19 9.17 -12.63
C TYR A 142 11.64 8.69 -12.53
N ILE A 143 12.52 9.35 -11.77
CA ILE A 143 13.90 8.94 -11.50
C ILE A 143 13.88 7.56 -10.82
N PHE A 144 12.98 7.38 -9.86
CA PHE A 144 12.81 6.15 -9.11
C PHE A 144 12.51 4.97 -10.04
N LEU A 145 11.74 5.15 -11.12
CA LEU A 145 11.30 4.05 -11.99
C LEU A 145 12.04 3.96 -13.33
N SER A 146 12.39 5.09 -13.95
CA SER A 146 12.86 5.16 -15.34
C SER A 146 14.38 5.09 -15.50
N GLN A 147 15.16 5.54 -14.51
CA GLN A 147 16.63 5.52 -14.60
C GLN A 147 17.20 4.13 -14.39
N TRP A 148 16.51 3.29 -13.60
CA TRP A 148 17.01 1.98 -13.19
C TRP A 148 17.45 1.06 -14.33
N ARG A 149 16.71 1.06 -15.45
CA ARG A 149 17.00 0.18 -16.58
C ARG A 149 18.12 0.71 -17.47
N LYS A 150 18.31 2.03 -17.53
CA LYS A 150 19.36 2.61 -18.37
C LYS A 150 20.75 2.19 -17.88
N ASP A 151 20.85 1.86 -16.60
CA ASP A 151 22.12 1.53 -15.97
C ASP A 151 22.42 0.02 -16.02
N LYS A 152 21.44 -0.85 -16.32
CA LYS A 152 21.60 -2.31 -16.23
C LYS A 152 20.73 -3.09 -17.24
N GLU A 153 21.37 -3.90 -18.09
CA GLU A 153 20.71 -4.92 -18.92
C GLU A 153 20.36 -6.16 -18.10
N LEU A 154 19.34 -6.06 -17.24
CA LEU A 154 18.87 -7.19 -16.44
C LEU A 154 17.77 -7.98 -17.16
N SER A 155 17.81 -9.30 -17.04
CA SER A 155 16.73 -10.21 -17.41
C SER A 155 15.55 -10.10 -16.44
N ASP A 156 14.35 -10.52 -16.88
CA ASP A 156 13.14 -10.51 -16.03
C ASP A 156 13.34 -11.37 -14.75
N ALA A 157 14.12 -12.46 -14.83
CA ALA A 157 14.43 -13.31 -13.68
C ALA A 157 15.33 -12.60 -12.64
N GLU A 158 16.37 -11.88 -13.08
CA GLU A 158 17.24 -11.10 -12.18
C GLU A 158 16.48 -9.95 -11.51
N ILE A 159 15.56 -9.31 -12.24
CA ILE A 159 14.69 -8.27 -11.70
C ILE A 159 13.80 -8.84 -10.60
N VAL A 160 13.22 -10.03 -10.82
CA VAL A 160 12.41 -10.74 -9.81
C VAL A 160 13.23 -11.11 -8.58
N GLU A 161 14.46 -11.60 -8.75
CA GLU A 161 15.34 -11.94 -7.64
C GLU A 161 15.73 -10.71 -6.81
N GLN A 162 16.06 -9.60 -7.47
CA GLN A 162 16.35 -8.34 -6.77
C GLN A 162 15.11 -7.81 -6.03
N ALA A 163 13.92 -7.92 -6.62
CA ALA A 163 12.66 -7.53 -5.98
C ALA A 163 12.38 -8.39 -4.73
N ALA A 164 12.55 -9.70 -4.83
CA ALA A 164 12.37 -10.63 -3.71
C ALA A 164 13.36 -10.35 -2.58
N ASN A 165 14.65 -10.15 -2.90
CA ASN A 165 15.67 -9.81 -1.91
C ASN A 165 15.38 -8.46 -1.24
N GLY A 166 14.97 -7.45 -2.02
CA GLY A 166 14.56 -6.15 -1.50
C GLY A 166 13.40 -6.23 -0.52
N ILE A 167 12.38 -7.06 -0.80
CA ILE A 167 11.28 -7.33 0.12
C ILE A 167 11.77 -7.93 1.43
N ILE A 168 12.72 -8.89 1.38
CA ILE A 168 13.29 -9.52 2.58
C ILE A 168 13.99 -8.48 3.45
N ILE A 169 14.93 -7.72 2.86
CA ILE A 169 15.71 -6.69 3.58
C ILE A 169 14.78 -5.69 4.28
N GLU A 170 13.79 -5.21 3.56
CA GLU A 170 12.85 -4.22 4.09
C GLU A 170 11.92 -4.80 5.16
N GLY A 171 11.48 -6.05 4.99
CA GLY A 171 10.71 -6.75 6.00
C GLY A 171 11.49 -7.02 7.27
N GLU A 172 12.76 -7.42 7.17
CA GLU A 172 13.63 -7.63 8.32
C GLU A 172 13.82 -6.33 9.13
N GLN A 173 14.03 -5.20 8.45
CA GLN A 173 14.11 -3.89 9.10
C GLN A 173 12.82 -3.50 9.84
N LEU A 174 11.68 -4.04 9.44
CA LEU A 174 10.37 -3.82 10.06
C LEU A 174 9.98 -4.89 11.09
N GLY A 175 10.84 -5.90 11.33
CA GLY A 175 10.50 -7.05 12.18
C GLY A 175 9.42 -7.96 11.58
N GLN A 176 9.32 -7.98 10.24
CA GLN A 176 8.33 -8.71 9.43
C GLN A 176 9.00 -9.85 8.65
N HIS A 177 9.87 -10.63 9.29
CA HIS A 177 10.70 -11.65 8.64
C HIS A 177 9.88 -12.76 7.97
N CYS A 178 8.93 -13.38 8.68
CA CYS A 178 8.09 -14.45 8.15
C CYS A 178 7.25 -13.92 6.98
N ASN A 179 6.70 -12.71 7.13
CA ASN A 179 5.89 -12.07 6.11
C ASN A 179 6.71 -11.76 4.84
N SER A 180 7.92 -11.24 5.00
CA SER A 180 8.78 -10.89 3.87
C SER A 180 9.31 -12.12 3.13
N GLN A 181 9.68 -13.18 3.86
CA GLN A 181 10.08 -14.47 3.29
C GLN A 181 8.94 -15.11 2.49
N TYR A 182 7.70 -15.05 3.01
CA TYR A 182 6.54 -15.52 2.27
C TYR A 182 6.36 -14.76 0.95
N LEU A 183 6.34 -13.42 0.98
CA LEU A 183 6.17 -12.58 -0.21
C LEU A 183 7.28 -12.82 -1.25
N ALA A 184 8.53 -12.87 -0.79
CA ALA A 184 9.69 -13.12 -1.64
C ALA A 184 9.60 -14.50 -2.32
N ARG A 185 9.24 -15.55 -1.57
CA ARG A 185 9.04 -16.90 -2.11
C ARG A 185 7.94 -16.94 -3.18
N GLN A 186 6.82 -16.24 -2.96
CA GLN A 186 5.74 -16.16 -3.94
C GLN A 186 6.18 -15.49 -5.25
N LEU A 187 7.05 -14.49 -5.17
CA LEU A 187 7.60 -13.80 -6.35
C LEU A 187 8.67 -14.67 -7.06
N ILE A 188 9.57 -15.31 -6.31
CA ILE A 188 10.59 -16.22 -6.85
C ILE A 188 9.95 -17.42 -7.58
N ALA A 189 8.80 -17.91 -7.12
CA ALA A 189 8.10 -19.02 -7.74
C ALA A 189 7.70 -18.76 -9.21
N VAL A 190 7.62 -17.49 -9.63
CA VAL A 190 7.28 -17.09 -11.01
C VAL A 190 8.48 -16.55 -11.80
N LYS A 191 9.71 -16.58 -11.27
CA LYS A 191 10.87 -15.89 -11.88
C LYS A 191 11.21 -16.33 -13.31
N ASN A 192 10.99 -17.61 -13.62
CA ASN A 192 11.27 -18.23 -14.93
C ASN A 192 10.00 -18.42 -15.77
N LYS A 193 8.90 -17.76 -15.39
CA LYS A 193 7.61 -17.86 -16.07
C LYS A 193 7.45 -16.78 -17.13
N LYS A 194 6.33 -16.82 -17.86
CA LYS A 194 6.00 -15.74 -18.79
C LYS A 194 5.85 -14.43 -18.03
N ARG A 195 6.18 -13.33 -18.69
CA ARG A 195 6.11 -11.98 -18.14
C ARG A 195 4.74 -11.63 -17.55
N GLU A 196 3.66 -12.11 -18.16
CA GLU A 196 2.30 -11.95 -17.66
C GLU A 196 2.11 -12.60 -16.28
N GLU A 197 2.62 -13.82 -16.07
CA GLU A 197 2.55 -14.50 -14.76
C GLU A 197 3.34 -13.73 -13.69
N ILE A 198 4.49 -13.15 -14.05
CA ILE A 198 5.27 -12.28 -13.17
C ILE A 198 4.46 -11.03 -12.78
N TYR A 199 3.82 -10.40 -13.76
CA TYR A 199 2.99 -9.21 -13.55
C TYR A 199 1.78 -9.50 -12.67
N ASN A 200 1.03 -10.56 -12.98
CA ASN A 200 -0.13 -10.97 -12.20
C ASN A 200 0.25 -11.30 -10.75
N ARG A 201 1.40 -11.96 -10.54
CA ARG A 201 1.90 -12.22 -9.19
C ARG A 201 2.26 -10.93 -8.47
N CYS A 202 3.00 -10.03 -9.11
CA CYS A 202 3.41 -8.76 -8.52
C CYS A 202 2.20 -7.89 -8.11
N ILE A 203 1.18 -7.81 -8.99
CA ILE A 203 -0.08 -7.14 -8.70
C ILE A 203 -0.76 -7.79 -7.49
N HIS A 204 -0.92 -9.12 -7.49
CA HIS A 204 -1.55 -9.83 -6.38
C HIS A 204 -0.85 -9.54 -5.04
N LEU A 205 0.48 -9.62 -4.99
CA LEU A 205 1.25 -9.30 -3.78
C LEU A 205 1.06 -7.84 -3.33
N TYR A 206 0.98 -6.90 -4.28
CA TYR A 206 0.68 -5.49 -3.97
C TYR A 206 -0.75 -5.29 -3.42
N THR A 207 -1.69 -6.19 -3.75
CA THR A 207 -3.05 -6.19 -3.21
C THR A 207 -3.21 -6.99 -1.91
N MET A 208 -2.17 -7.60 -1.36
CA MET A 208 -2.32 -8.24 -0.05
C MET A 208 -2.34 -7.19 1.06
N GLU A 209 -3.20 -7.37 2.08
CA GLU A 209 -3.17 -6.55 3.29
C GLU A 209 -1.91 -6.87 4.10
N CYS A 210 -0.83 -6.17 3.79
CA CYS A 210 0.52 -6.40 4.31
C CYS A 210 1.37 -5.13 4.33
N PHE A 211 2.61 -5.25 4.85
CA PHE A 211 3.53 -4.11 4.94
C PHE A 211 4.00 -3.59 3.58
N LEU A 212 4.02 -4.43 2.54
CA LEU A 212 4.72 -4.11 1.28
C LEU A 212 4.12 -2.92 0.55
N TYR A 213 2.80 -2.91 0.29
CA TYR A 213 2.17 -1.79 -0.41
C TYR A 213 2.23 -0.49 0.41
N LYS A 214 2.14 -0.59 1.75
CA LYS A 214 2.26 0.54 2.69
C LYS A 214 3.64 1.16 2.57
N LEU A 215 4.67 0.32 2.62
CA LEU A 215 6.07 0.73 2.52
C LEU A 215 6.41 1.33 1.15
N ILE A 216 6.01 0.68 0.05
CA ILE A 216 6.23 1.18 -1.31
C ILE A 216 5.61 2.57 -1.48
N ASN A 217 4.35 2.71 -1.11
CA ASN A 217 3.65 3.98 -1.28
C ASN A 217 4.23 5.06 -0.36
N LYS A 218 4.69 4.70 0.85
CA LYS A 218 5.40 5.63 1.74
C LYS A 218 6.71 6.09 1.12
N ALA A 219 7.56 5.16 0.67
CA ALA A 219 8.86 5.46 0.06
C ALA A 219 8.75 6.35 -1.18
N LEU A 220 7.76 6.09 -2.05
CA LEU A 220 7.51 6.91 -3.24
C LEU A 220 7.01 8.32 -2.88
N ARG A 221 6.15 8.45 -1.88
CA ARG A 221 5.61 9.74 -1.44
C ARG A 221 6.65 10.61 -0.74
N GLU A 222 7.46 10.01 0.11
CA GLU A 222 8.53 10.69 0.87
C GLU A 222 9.81 10.84 0.06
N THR A 223 9.85 10.32 -1.18
CA THR A 223 11.06 10.32 -2.02
C THR A 223 12.26 9.72 -1.27
N ALA A 224 12.01 8.62 -0.54
CA ALA A 224 12.98 7.99 0.34
C ALA A 224 14.09 7.31 -0.48
N THR A 225 15.15 8.06 -0.78
CA THR A 225 16.27 7.60 -1.61
C THR A 225 16.97 6.37 -1.02
N SER A 226 16.97 6.19 0.30
CA SER A 226 17.51 5.01 0.97
C SER A 226 16.78 3.70 0.60
N LYS A 227 15.50 3.78 0.19
CA LYS A 227 14.67 2.63 -0.19
C LYS A 227 14.70 2.32 -1.68
N ILE A 228 15.42 3.14 -2.46
CA ILE A 228 15.58 2.95 -3.90
C ILE A 228 16.16 1.57 -4.20
N ASN A 229 17.26 1.18 -3.55
CA ASN A 229 17.98 -0.04 -3.94
C ASN A 229 17.20 -1.32 -3.61
N THR A 230 16.27 -1.27 -2.68
CA THR A 230 15.47 -2.42 -2.22
C THR A 230 14.11 -2.50 -2.92
N LEU A 231 13.36 -1.40 -3.01
CA LEU A 231 11.97 -1.45 -3.49
C LEU A 231 11.81 -1.22 -5.00
N ARG A 232 12.79 -0.55 -5.63
CA ARG A 232 12.73 -0.19 -7.06
C ARG A 232 12.50 -1.36 -8.01
N PRO A 233 13.14 -2.54 -7.86
CA PRO A 233 12.87 -3.67 -8.75
C PRO A 233 11.41 -4.11 -8.71
N PHE A 234 10.80 -4.16 -7.52
CA PHE A 234 9.37 -4.50 -7.38
C PHE A 234 8.47 -3.44 -8.01
N CYS A 235 8.72 -2.15 -7.70
CA CYS A 235 7.96 -1.04 -8.27
C CYS A 235 8.07 -1.01 -9.80
N TYR A 236 9.23 -1.36 -10.36
CA TYR A 236 9.44 -1.46 -11.80
C TYR A 236 8.57 -2.55 -12.41
N ILE A 237 8.52 -3.76 -11.83
CA ILE A 237 7.63 -4.84 -12.31
C ILE A 237 6.17 -4.37 -12.29
N LEU A 238 5.72 -3.76 -11.19
CA LEU A 238 4.34 -3.27 -11.05
C LEU A 238 4.02 -2.13 -12.03
N PHE A 239 4.96 -1.23 -12.28
CA PHE A 239 4.77 -0.17 -13.28
C PHE A 239 4.73 -0.74 -14.71
N ARG A 240 5.56 -1.74 -14.99
CA ARG A 240 5.55 -2.43 -16.29
C ARG A 240 4.27 -3.21 -16.53
N SER A 241 3.65 -3.78 -15.50
CA SER A 241 2.34 -4.41 -15.67
C SER A 241 1.30 -3.39 -16.12
N TRP A 242 1.29 -2.19 -15.53
CA TRP A 242 0.43 -1.08 -15.97
C TRP A 242 0.65 -0.67 -17.44
N LEU A 243 1.91 -0.62 -17.90
CA LEU A 243 2.21 -0.27 -19.30
C LEU A 243 1.78 -1.32 -20.33
N ASN A 244 1.81 -2.60 -19.97
CA ASN A 244 1.68 -3.70 -20.93
C ASN A 244 0.33 -4.45 -20.85
N THR A 245 -0.60 -3.98 -20.02
CA THR A 245 -1.92 -4.60 -19.84
C THR A 245 -2.98 -3.88 -20.67
N ALA A 246 -3.87 -4.66 -21.29
CA ALA A 246 -4.95 -4.15 -22.13
C ALA A 246 -6.17 -3.66 -21.33
N THR A 247 -6.26 -3.97 -20.03
CA THR A 247 -7.43 -3.74 -19.17
C THR A 247 -7.40 -2.37 -18.49
N LYS A 248 -7.25 -1.31 -19.29
CA LYS A 248 -7.39 0.06 -18.77
C LYS A 248 -8.87 0.36 -18.52
N HIS A 249 -9.20 0.73 -17.30
CA HIS A 249 -10.53 1.18 -16.94
C HIS A 249 -10.63 2.70 -17.08
N ALA A 250 -11.35 3.14 -18.11
CA ALA A 250 -11.53 4.53 -18.46
C ALA A 250 -12.92 5.03 -18.03
N ALA A 251 -13.08 5.34 -16.74
CA ALA A 251 -14.33 5.86 -16.19
C ALA A 251 -14.07 6.76 -14.96
N GLU A 252 -15.14 7.15 -14.27
CA GLU A 252 -15.05 7.78 -12.95
C GLU A 252 -14.60 6.76 -11.90
N LEU A 253 -13.63 7.16 -11.08
CA LEU A 253 -13.02 6.32 -10.04
C LEU A 253 -13.08 7.02 -8.69
N TYR A 254 -13.10 6.23 -7.63
CA TYR A 254 -13.36 6.72 -6.28
C TYR A 254 -12.28 6.31 -5.30
N ARG A 255 -11.87 7.26 -4.46
CA ARG A 255 -10.97 6.99 -3.34
C ARG A 255 -11.39 7.83 -2.16
N CYS A 256 -11.77 7.20 -1.06
CA CYS A 256 -11.98 7.90 0.19
C CYS A 256 -10.72 7.79 1.05
N VAL A 257 -10.45 8.81 1.86
CA VAL A 257 -9.35 8.87 2.83
C VAL A 257 -9.71 9.82 3.97
N ASN A 258 -9.02 9.68 5.12
CA ASN A 258 -8.98 10.75 6.11
C ASN A 258 -7.91 11.77 5.75
N ILE A 259 -8.33 13.03 5.71
CA ILE A 259 -7.47 14.19 5.46
C ILE A 259 -7.74 15.24 6.53
N ASP A 260 -6.68 15.81 7.09
CA ASP A 260 -6.78 16.91 8.05
C ASP A 260 -7.19 18.23 7.35
N GLN A 261 -7.61 19.22 8.14
CA GLN A 261 -8.10 20.48 7.56
C GLN A 261 -7.02 21.28 6.81
N ASN A 262 -5.75 21.18 7.20
CA ASN A 262 -4.66 21.91 6.53
C ASN A 262 -4.41 21.31 5.15
N THR A 263 -4.34 19.99 5.07
CA THR A 263 -4.21 19.28 3.80
C THR A 263 -5.41 19.57 2.89
N LEU A 264 -6.65 19.59 3.40
CA LEU A 264 -7.83 19.98 2.63
C LEU A 264 -7.77 21.42 2.12
N LYS A 265 -7.28 22.35 2.95
CA LYS A 265 -7.08 23.74 2.56
C LYS A 265 -6.11 23.84 1.37
N SER A 266 -5.02 23.08 1.38
CA SER A 266 -4.09 23.03 0.24
C SER A 266 -4.76 22.52 -1.04
N TYR A 267 -5.66 21.53 -0.96
CA TYR A 267 -6.43 21.10 -2.14
C TYR A 267 -7.35 22.21 -2.66
N ALA A 268 -8.02 22.95 -1.77
CA ALA A 268 -8.90 24.05 -2.16
C ALA A 268 -8.13 25.22 -2.80
N GLU A 269 -6.98 25.59 -2.24
CA GLU A 269 -6.09 26.63 -2.78
C GLU A 269 -5.47 26.23 -4.13
N ALA A 270 -5.34 24.93 -4.39
CA ALA A 270 -4.83 24.37 -5.63
C ALA A 270 -5.91 24.12 -6.70
N ALA A 271 -7.16 24.56 -6.50
CA ALA A 271 -8.21 24.43 -7.50
C ALA A 271 -7.81 25.11 -8.83
N GLY A 272 -8.10 24.45 -9.94
CA GLY A 272 -7.68 24.82 -11.30
C GLY A 272 -6.23 24.50 -11.62
N GLN A 273 -5.45 23.96 -10.67
CA GLN A 273 -4.04 23.63 -10.89
C GLN A 273 -3.82 22.12 -11.01
N ASP A 274 -2.80 21.77 -11.77
CA ASP A 274 -2.31 20.39 -11.85
C ASP A 274 -1.53 20.03 -10.59
N ARG A 275 -1.74 18.81 -10.12
CA ARG A 275 -1.09 18.20 -8.95
C ARG A 275 -0.82 16.73 -9.23
N CYS A 276 0.15 16.18 -8.50
CA CYS A 276 0.68 14.86 -8.75
C CYS A 276 0.64 13.98 -7.50
N TRP A 277 0.21 12.73 -7.66
CA TRP A 277 0.37 11.69 -6.64
C TRP A 277 1.61 10.85 -6.94
N ASN A 278 2.62 10.99 -6.09
CA ASN A 278 3.93 10.33 -6.29
C ASN A 278 3.89 8.81 -6.07
N GLY A 279 2.98 8.30 -5.25
CA GLY A 279 2.83 6.87 -5.00
C GLY A 279 1.86 6.20 -5.98
N PHE A 280 1.88 4.87 -6.02
CA PHE A 280 0.77 4.14 -6.61
C PHE A 280 -0.52 4.47 -5.85
N THR A 281 -1.61 4.67 -6.59
CA THR A 281 -2.88 5.08 -6.00
C THR A 281 -3.96 4.06 -6.33
N SER A 282 -4.36 3.31 -5.33
CA SER A 282 -5.56 2.46 -5.39
C SER A 282 -6.84 3.29 -5.31
N THR A 283 -7.80 2.90 -6.13
CA THR A 283 -9.13 3.46 -6.27
C THR A 283 -10.14 2.34 -6.48
N SER A 284 -11.43 2.65 -6.42
CA SER A 284 -12.51 1.71 -6.65
C SER A 284 -13.39 2.20 -7.81
N LYS A 285 -13.92 1.25 -8.60
CA LYS A 285 -15.03 1.51 -9.54
C LYS A 285 -16.36 1.76 -8.84
N ASN A 286 -16.47 1.36 -7.57
CA ASN A 286 -17.72 1.36 -6.82
C ASN A 286 -17.76 2.50 -5.80
N ARG A 287 -18.52 3.55 -6.13
CA ARG A 287 -18.69 4.71 -5.27
C ARG A 287 -19.26 4.35 -3.91
N GLN A 288 -20.28 3.49 -3.87
CA GLN A 288 -20.97 3.14 -2.62
C GLN A 288 -20.03 2.44 -1.64
N LYS A 289 -19.12 1.59 -2.14
CA LYS A 289 -18.11 0.94 -1.32
C LYS A 289 -17.05 1.93 -0.85
N ALA A 290 -16.48 2.72 -1.77
CA ALA A 290 -15.41 3.67 -1.43
C ALA A 290 -15.86 4.74 -0.43
N GLN A 291 -17.07 5.29 -0.58
CA GLN A 291 -17.56 6.38 0.26
C GLN A 291 -17.82 5.97 1.71
N ASN A 292 -17.82 4.69 2.05
CA ASN A 292 -18.05 4.24 3.43
C ASN A 292 -16.84 4.52 4.35
N PHE A 293 -15.69 4.88 3.79
CA PHE A 293 -14.48 5.22 4.53
C PHE A 293 -14.29 6.71 4.64
N GLY A 294 -13.39 7.13 5.54
CA GLY A 294 -12.77 8.44 5.53
C GLY A 294 -13.72 9.65 5.70
N ASN A 295 -13.12 10.83 5.83
CA ASN A 295 -13.83 12.11 5.85
C ASN A 295 -13.85 12.82 4.49
N THR A 296 -13.07 12.35 3.52
CA THR A 296 -12.89 13.00 2.21
C THR A 296 -12.96 11.99 1.07
N LEU A 297 -13.90 12.17 0.14
CA LEU A 297 -14.03 11.37 -1.08
C LEU A 297 -13.43 12.09 -2.29
N PHE A 298 -12.39 11.51 -2.87
CA PHE A 298 -11.91 11.86 -4.20
C PHE A 298 -12.79 11.21 -5.26
N ILE A 299 -13.28 12.04 -6.19
CA ILE A 299 -14.04 11.65 -7.38
C ILE A 299 -13.15 11.99 -8.58
N ILE A 300 -12.71 10.97 -9.32
CA ILE A 300 -11.60 11.08 -10.26
C ILE A 300 -12.10 10.73 -11.66
N ASP A 301 -12.18 11.73 -12.54
CA ASP A 301 -12.42 11.51 -13.97
C ASP A 301 -11.15 10.93 -14.62
N ALA A 302 -11.18 9.63 -14.90
CA ALA A 302 -10.13 8.89 -15.58
C ALA A 302 -10.53 8.46 -17.00
N THR A 303 -11.56 9.07 -17.60
CA THR A 303 -12.11 8.66 -18.92
C THR A 303 -11.10 8.71 -20.07
N GLN A 304 -10.12 9.62 -20.02
CA GLN A 304 -9.14 9.78 -21.12
C GLN A 304 -7.88 8.94 -20.95
N ASN A 305 -7.50 8.66 -19.71
CA ASN A 305 -6.17 8.13 -19.40
C ASN A 305 -6.23 6.78 -18.66
N GLY A 306 -7.35 6.48 -17.99
CA GLY A 306 -7.65 5.20 -17.34
C GLY A 306 -6.71 4.80 -16.19
N GLY A 307 -7.15 3.85 -15.39
CA GLY A 307 -6.29 3.13 -14.45
C GLY A 307 -6.17 1.65 -14.84
N LEU A 308 -5.21 0.93 -14.27
CA LEU A 308 -5.14 -0.52 -14.47
C LEU A 308 -6.18 -1.19 -13.57
N ASP A 309 -7.14 -1.90 -14.17
CA ASP A 309 -8.06 -2.75 -13.41
C ASP A 309 -7.31 -3.96 -12.85
N ILE A 310 -7.24 -4.03 -11.51
CA ILE A 310 -6.57 -5.11 -10.79
C ILE A 310 -7.55 -5.90 -9.91
N SER A 311 -8.85 -5.70 -10.10
CA SER A 311 -9.90 -6.33 -9.29
C SER A 311 -9.83 -7.86 -9.32
N GLN A 312 -9.46 -8.45 -10.47
CA GLN A 312 -9.29 -9.90 -10.61
C GLN A 312 -8.11 -10.49 -9.83
N HIS A 313 -7.13 -9.66 -9.44
CA HIS A 313 -5.94 -10.09 -8.70
C HIS A 313 -6.07 -9.83 -7.20
N SER A 314 -7.06 -9.03 -6.80
CA SER A 314 -7.36 -8.76 -5.41
C SER A 314 -8.37 -9.76 -4.87
N ASP A 315 -8.14 -10.19 -3.64
CA ASP A 315 -9.12 -11.01 -2.93
C ASP A 315 -10.25 -10.17 -2.30
N TYR A 316 -10.25 -8.85 -2.52
CA TYR A 316 -11.19 -7.92 -1.91
C TYR A 316 -12.22 -7.46 -2.93
N ASP A 317 -13.48 -7.36 -2.51
CA ASP A 317 -14.59 -6.90 -3.35
C ASP A 317 -14.62 -5.37 -3.48
N GLU A 318 -13.46 -4.77 -3.76
CA GLU A 318 -13.29 -3.32 -3.89
C GLU A 318 -13.40 -2.84 -5.33
N GLU A 319 -13.46 -3.75 -6.29
CA GLU A 319 -13.44 -3.43 -7.72
C GLU A 319 -12.24 -2.52 -8.04
N GLU A 320 -11.07 -2.93 -7.55
CA GLU A 320 -9.89 -2.08 -7.45
C GLU A 320 -9.28 -1.71 -8.81
N VAL A 321 -8.99 -0.43 -8.96
CA VAL A 321 -8.24 0.15 -10.09
C VAL A 321 -7.05 0.94 -9.54
N ILE A 322 -5.87 0.75 -10.11
CA ILE A 322 -4.63 1.38 -9.66
C ILE A 322 -4.11 2.40 -10.68
N PHE A 323 -3.71 3.56 -10.19
CA PHE A 323 -2.91 4.52 -10.95
C PHE A 323 -1.42 4.35 -10.66
N PRO A 324 -0.56 4.53 -11.68
CA PRO A 324 0.89 4.45 -11.48
C PRO A 324 1.42 5.64 -10.66
N PRO A 325 2.66 5.54 -10.17
CA PRO A 325 3.37 6.64 -9.55
C PRO A 325 3.46 7.83 -10.49
N ALA A 326 3.47 9.03 -9.90
CA ALA A 326 3.48 10.30 -10.60
C ALA A 326 2.25 10.56 -11.50
N THR A 327 1.07 10.07 -11.08
CA THR A 327 -0.18 10.41 -11.79
C THR A 327 -0.55 11.85 -11.50
N THR A 328 -0.72 12.64 -12.56
CA THR A 328 -1.09 14.06 -12.52
C THR A 328 -2.57 14.26 -12.80
N PHE A 329 -3.19 15.15 -12.05
CA PHE A 329 -4.58 15.53 -12.16
C PHE A 329 -4.75 17.04 -11.94
N THR A 330 -5.74 17.63 -12.61
CA THR A 330 -6.24 18.96 -12.25
C THR A 330 -7.23 18.82 -11.11
N ILE A 331 -7.09 19.65 -10.07
CA ILE A 331 -8.12 19.77 -9.03
C ILE A 331 -9.23 20.65 -9.57
N MET A 332 -10.38 20.07 -9.85
CA MET A 332 -11.51 20.81 -10.43
C MET A 332 -12.24 21.61 -9.37
N GLU A 333 -12.52 20.98 -8.22
CA GLU A 333 -13.33 21.58 -7.17
C GLU A 333 -13.16 20.84 -5.83
N VAL A 334 -13.29 21.58 -4.73
CA VAL A 334 -13.44 21.02 -3.37
C VAL A 334 -14.78 21.46 -2.80
N LYS A 335 -15.70 20.50 -2.61
CA LYS A 335 -17.03 20.73 -2.02
C LYS A 335 -17.09 20.15 -0.61
N LYS A 336 -17.43 20.97 0.38
CA LYS A 336 -17.61 20.53 1.78
C LYS A 336 -19.09 20.42 2.12
N THR A 337 -19.48 19.29 2.73
CA THR A 337 -20.79 19.11 3.37
C THR A 337 -20.63 19.05 4.89
N THR A 338 -21.73 18.92 5.63
CA THR A 338 -21.71 18.78 7.09
C THR A 338 -20.95 17.54 7.56
N THR A 339 -20.94 16.46 6.76
CA THR A 339 -20.40 15.15 7.17
C THR A 339 -19.20 14.69 6.35
N LYS A 340 -18.97 15.27 5.17
CA LYS A 340 -17.96 14.79 4.21
C LYS A 340 -17.46 15.89 3.29
N THR A 341 -16.19 15.81 2.91
CA THR A 341 -15.61 16.64 1.84
C THR A 341 -15.53 15.83 0.55
N TYR A 342 -15.78 16.46 -0.59
CA TYR A 342 -15.66 15.89 -1.92
C TYR A 342 -14.60 16.67 -2.69
N VAL A 343 -13.65 15.97 -3.29
CA VAL A 343 -12.59 16.55 -4.10
C VAL A 343 -12.71 15.97 -5.51
N TYR A 344 -13.01 16.83 -6.49
CA TYR A 344 -13.18 16.44 -7.88
C TYR A 344 -11.86 16.62 -8.62
N LEU A 345 -11.37 15.54 -9.22
CA LEU A 345 -10.10 15.49 -9.93
C LEU A 345 -10.32 15.07 -11.37
N LYS A 346 -9.53 15.61 -12.30
CA LYS A 346 -9.48 15.13 -13.69
C LYS A 346 -8.05 14.74 -14.05
N ILE A 347 -7.83 13.51 -14.52
CA ILE A 347 -6.49 13.06 -14.89
C ILE A 347 -6.01 13.82 -16.13
N THR A 348 -4.89 14.51 -16.01
CA THR A 348 -4.23 15.19 -17.13
C THR A 348 -3.11 14.36 -17.73
N ASN A 349 -2.40 13.59 -16.91
CA ASN A 349 -1.36 12.68 -17.36
C ASN A 349 -1.18 11.54 -16.36
N ASN A 350 -1.11 10.29 -16.84
CA ASN A 350 -0.76 9.12 -16.03
C ASN A 350 0.39 8.32 -16.61
N THR A 351 1.07 8.86 -17.62
CA THR A 351 2.30 8.28 -18.16
C THR A 351 3.49 8.93 -17.48
N LEU A 352 4.53 8.14 -17.22
CA LEU A 352 5.84 8.64 -16.81
C LEU A 352 6.49 9.37 -18.00
N THR A 353 5.99 10.55 -18.36
CA THR A 353 6.70 11.46 -19.27
C THR A 353 7.71 12.23 -18.45
N LYS A 354 8.90 12.44 -19.01
CA LYS A 354 9.84 13.43 -18.46
C LYS A 354 9.05 14.73 -18.23
N PRO A 355 9.08 15.32 -17.03
CA PRO A 355 8.36 16.55 -16.80
C PRO A 355 8.86 17.59 -17.79
N THR A 356 7.97 18.01 -18.68
CA THR A 356 8.20 19.20 -19.51
C THR A 356 8.26 20.36 -18.53
N PRO A 357 9.30 21.21 -18.55
CA PRO A 357 9.36 22.37 -17.68
C PRO A 357 8.06 23.17 -17.90
N THR A 358 7.19 23.18 -16.89
CA THR A 358 5.99 24.01 -16.93
C THR A 358 6.48 25.45 -16.86
N PHE A 359 6.32 26.16 -17.97
CA PHE A 359 6.55 27.60 -18.01
C PHE A 359 5.48 28.23 -17.11
N VAL A 360 5.82 28.50 -15.86
CA VAL A 360 4.99 29.34 -15.00
C VAL A 360 5.06 30.73 -15.64
N PRO A 361 3.95 31.28 -16.18
CA PRO A 361 3.96 32.67 -16.64
C PRO A 361 4.31 33.50 -15.40
N GLN A 362 5.49 34.12 -15.40
CA GLN A 362 5.80 35.11 -14.40
C GLN A 362 4.75 36.21 -14.57
N THR A 363 3.91 36.39 -13.56
CA THR A 363 3.05 37.56 -13.45
C THR A 363 3.97 38.77 -13.61
N PRO A 364 3.76 39.65 -14.60
CA PRO A 364 4.65 40.78 -14.82
C PRO A 364 4.68 41.60 -13.53
N ILE A 365 5.87 41.68 -12.94
CA ILE A 365 6.16 42.59 -11.83
C ILE A 365 5.92 43.99 -12.40
N SER A 366 4.85 44.63 -11.96
CA SER A 366 4.63 46.04 -12.19
C SER A 366 5.77 46.80 -11.52
N LEU A 367 6.78 47.18 -12.30
CA LEU A 367 7.77 48.17 -11.92
C LEU A 367 7.03 49.50 -11.75
N SER A 368 6.73 49.87 -10.51
CA SER A 368 6.40 51.26 -10.18
C SER A 368 7.68 52.07 -10.31
N SER A 369 7.80 52.80 -11.41
CA SER A 369 8.62 54.00 -11.46
C SER A 369 8.02 55.00 -10.49
N ASP A 370 8.76 55.36 -9.44
CA ASP A 370 8.76 56.70 -8.81
C ASP A 370 9.69 56.69 -7.59
N GLU A 371 10.85 57.34 -7.72
CA GLU A 371 11.23 58.54 -6.95
C GLU A 371 12.75 58.75 -6.94
N HIS A 372 13.14 59.90 -7.50
CA HIS A 372 14.39 60.60 -7.25
C HIS A 372 14.48 61.03 -5.78
N CYS A 373 15.65 60.87 -5.16
CA CYS A 373 16.15 61.90 -4.26
C CYS A 373 17.69 61.83 -4.14
N CYS A 374 18.34 62.91 -4.58
CA CYS A 374 19.73 63.22 -4.29
C CYS A 374 19.90 63.52 -2.79
N VAL A 375 20.95 63.01 -2.14
CA VAL A 375 21.68 63.72 -1.09
C VAL A 375 23.16 63.34 -1.18
N GLU A 376 23.99 64.36 -1.35
CA GLU A 376 25.46 64.32 -1.23
C GLU A 376 25.89 64.12 0.23
N SER A 377 27.11 63.62 0.39
CA SER A 377 28.13 64.08 1.33
C SER A 377 28.64 63.10 2.40
N GLU A 378 29.97 63.14 2.49
CA GLU A 378 30.85 62.87 3.64
C GLU A 378 31.28 61.43 3.95
N MET A 379 32.49 61.11 3.44
CA MET A 379 33.44 60.21 4.10
C MET A 379 33.89 60.78 5.46
N PRO A 380 34.19 59.89 6.41
CA PRO A 380 35.43 60.08 7.16
C PRO A 380 36.30 58.82 7.25
N SER A 381 37.61 59.08 7.20
CA SER A 381 38.70 58.18 7.53
C SER A 381 38.68 57.72 8.99
N GLY A 382 39.23 56.53 9.24
CA GLY A 382 40.07 56.32 10.43
C GLY A 382 40.00 54.94 11.09
N ALA A 383 41.20 54.33 11.25
CA ALA A 383 41.63 53.35 12.28
C ALA A 383 40.97 51.96 12.25
N ILE A 384 41.63 50.84 11.93
CA ILE A 384 42.81 50.19 12.57
C ILE A 384 42.70 50.15 14.10
N GLU A 385 42.29 49.01 14.67
CA GLU A 385 43.11 48.25 15.65
C GLU A 385 42.45 46.94 16.14
N HIS A 386 43.33 45.95 16.32
CA HIS A 386 43.33 44.83 17.27
C HIS A 386 42.31 43.66 17.19
N LEU A 387 42.82 42.57 16.59
CA LEU A 387 42.61 41.20 17.05
C LEU A 387 43.32 40.99 18.41
N GLY A 388 42.61 40.37 19.36
CA GLY A 388 43.14 39.88 20.63
C GLY A 388 42.30 38.69 21.11
N ASP A 389 43.00 37.58 21.33
CA ASP A 389 42.50 36.27 21.74
C ASP A 389 41.59 36.26 22.98
N ARG A 390 40.64 35.31 22.99
CA ARG A 390 40.38 34.41 24.13
C ARG A 390 39.58 33.19 23.72
#